data_AF-A0A354V707-F1
#
_entry.id   AF-A0A354V707-F1
#
_cell.length_a   1.000
_cell.length_b   1.000
_cell.length_c   1.000
_cell.angle_alpha   90.00
_cell.angle_beta   90.00
_cell.angle_gamma   90.00
#
_symmetry.space_group_name_H-M   'P 1'
#
loop_
_entity.id
_entity.type
_entity.pdbx_description
1 polymer ?
#
loop_
_entity_poly.entity_id
_entity_poly.type
_entity_poly.pdbx_seq_one_letter_code
_entity_poly.pdbx_strand_id
1 'polypeptide(L)'
;MTFPATYVLVLFVTTKPTPTALTNGPHPTPDRPQPEAAPSRSEALLTLVHTLIAFGKTLLDSLQTDPSPDIRLGIARRFVTNDVALIIRRITRGLLMAAALHDRLVRIAKGLDNPSAPLAAARTPSKQSRPPRAPAIHPDDDAALLARLPTAREIAALIRHRPIGRVLEDICLDLGIRPSDKLWRQLNLPIILNGGNFARILKRTISRAFPANSDRPVEIPAIHAPPLQIATGPS
;
A
#
# COMPACT_ATOMS: atom_id res chain seq x y z
N MET A 1 -1.73 26.00 -5.94
CA MET A 1 -0.47 25.61 -5.26
C MET A 1 0.21 24.56 -6.12
N THR A 2 1.24 24.96 -6.87
CA THR A 2 1.94 24.12 -7.85
C THR A 2 3.27 23.70 -7.24
N PHE A 3 3.47 22.40 -6.99
CA PHE A 3 4.75 21.90 -6.50
C PHE A 3 5.65 21.52 -7.70
N PRO A 4 6.82 22.14 -7.88
CA PRO A 4 7.76 21.66 -8.89
C PRO A 4 8.37 20.33 -8.42
N ALA A 5 8.08 19.25 -9.13
CA ALA A 5 8.72 17.96 -8.91
C ALA A 5 10.10 17.98 -9.58
N THR A 6 11.13 18.33 -8.83
CA THR A 6 12.53 18.24 -9.28
C THR A 6 12.97 16.78 -9.25
N TYR A 7 13.04 16.15 -10.42
CA TYR A 7 13.65 14.82 -10.57
C TYR A 7 15.15 15.00 -10.82
N VAL A 8 15.99 14.49 -9.93
CA VAL A 8 17.45 14.43 -10.11
C VAL A 8 17.78 13.09 -10.75
N LEU A 9 18.24 13.13 -12.01
CA LEU A 9 18.73 11.98 -12.75
C LEU A 9 20.17 11.70 -12.29
N VAL A 10 20.39 10.63 -11.53
CA VAL A 10 21.74 10.20 -11.12
C VAL A 10 22.29 9.25 -12.18
N LEU A 11 23.18 9.75 -13.03
CA LEU A 11 23.95 8.95 -13.99
C LEU A 11 25.14 8.31 -13.27
N PHE A 12 25.12 6.99 -13.12
CA PHE A 12 26.28 6.22 -12.68
C PHE A 12 27.20 5.97 -13.88
N VAL A 13 28.37 6.62 -13.89
CA VAL A 13 29.44 6.40 -14.85
C VAL A 13 30.32 5.26 -14.32
N THR A 14 30.23 4.07 -14.92
CA THR A 14 31.15 2.96 -14.63
C THR A 14 32.48 3.23 -15.32
N THR A 15 33.50 3.62 -14.56
CA THR A 15 34.88 3.65 -15.03
C THR A 15 35.44 2.23 -15.00
N LYS A 16 35.93 1.77 -16.15
CA LYS A 16 36.51 0.45 -16.35
C LYS A 16 37.96 0.49 -15.83
N PRO A 17 38.34 -0.27 -14.78
CA PRO A 17 39.73 -0.26 -14.33
C PRO A 17 40.62 -1.02 -15.34
N THR A 18 41.75 -0.40 -15.67
CA THR A 18 42.84 -0.95 -16.48
C THR A 18 43.55 -2.07 -15.70
N PRO A 19 43.76 -3.27 -16.28
CA PRO A 19 44.50 -4.32 -15.62
C PRO A 19 46.01 -4.07 -15.74
N THR A 20 46.67 -3.81 -14.61
CA THR A 20 48.13 -3.85 -14.50
C THR A 20 48.54 -5.28 -14.15
N ALA A 21 49.19 -5.96 -15.10
CA ALA A 21 49.78 -7.27 -14.88
C ALA A 21 51.09 -7.12 -14.10
N LEU A 22 51.17 -7.63 -12.87
CA LEU A 22 52.42 -7.84 -12.15
C LEU A 22 52.43 -9.23 -11.50
N THR A 23 53.31 -10.06 -12.07
CA THR A 23 54.10 -11.17 -11.53
C THR A 23 53.75 -11.79 -10.18
N ASN A 24 53.62 -13.11 -10.23
CA ASN A 24 53.23 -14.04 -9.17
C ASN A 24 54.26 -14.19 -8.05
N GLY A 25 53.80 -14.10 -6.81
CA GLY A 25 54.31 -14.85 -5.67
C GLY A 25 53.18 -15.70 -5.09
N PRO A 26 53.44 -16.90 -4.53
CA PRO A 26 52.42 -17.72 -3.87
C PRO A 26 51.97 -17.03 -2.57
N HIS A 27 51.03 -16.10 -2.71
CA HIS A 27 50.40 -15.45 -1.57
C HIS A 27 49.41 -16.45 -0.96
N PRO A 28 49.45 -16.71 0.37
CA PRO A 28 48.41 -17.49 1.04
C PRO A 28 47.07 -16.86 0.68
N THR A 29 46.20 -17.63 0.04
CA THR A 29 44.88 -17.17 -0.38
C THR A 29 44.13 -16.81 0.89
N PRO A 30 43.84 -15.52 1.16
CA PRO A 30 43.04 -15.18 2.32
C PRO A 30 41.69 -15.87 2.15
N ASP A 31 41.27 -16.60 3.18
CA ASP A 31 39.99 -17.29 3.24
C ASP A 31 38.90 -16.31 2.77
N ARG A 32 38.45 -16.52 1.53
CA ARG A 32 37.49 -15.63 0.91
C ARG A 32 36.18 -15.87 1.66
N PRO A 33 35.62 -14.87 2.36
CA PRO A 33 34.38 -15.05 3.08
C PRO A 33 33.34 -15.62 2.11
N GLN A 34 32.87 -16.81 2.42
CA GLN A 34 31.94 -17.54 1.58
C GLN A 34 30.69 -16.66 1.43
N PRO A 35 30.21 -16.40 0.19
CA PRO A 35 29.03 -15.56 -0.01
C PRO A 35 27.87 -16.15 0.79
N GLU A 36 27.32 -15.38 1.74
CA GLU A 36 26.11 -15.76 2.44
C GLU A 36 25.03 -16.08 1.39
N ALA A 37 24.42 -17.26 1.51
CA ALA A 37 23.37 -17.67 0.60
C ALA A 37 22.27 -16.61 0.61
N ALA A 38 21.86 -16.14 -0.58
CA ALA A 38 20.79 -15.16 -0.68
C ALA A 38 19.52 -15.69 -0.01
N PRO A 39 18.79 -14.86 0.76
CA PRO A 39 17.60 -15.31 1.47
C PRO A 39 16.56 -15.84 0.49
N SER A 40 15.82 -16.85 0.92
CA SER A 40 14.78 -17.45 0.09
C SER A 40 13.64 -16.45 -0.18
N ARG A 41 12.85 -16.69 -1.22
CA ARG A 41 11.73 -15.79 -1.57
C ARG A 41 10.69 -15.76 -0.45
N SER A 42 10.40 -16.92 0.14
CA SER A 42 9.43 -17.03 1.23
C SER A 42 9.93 -16.29 2.48
N GLU A 43 11.21 -16.41 2.81
CA GLU A 43 11.85 -15.72 3.93
C GLU A 43 11.85 -14.20 3.75
N ALA A 44 12.20 -13.71 2.56
CA ALA A 44 12.14 -12.28 2.25
C ALA A 44 10.73 -11.71 2.44
N LEU A 45 9.70 -12.45 2.00
CA LEU A 45 8.30 -12.06 2.20
C LEU A 45 7.86 -12.12 3.66
N LEU A 46 8.27 -13.14 4.42
CA LEU A 46 7.96 -13.26 5.84
C LEU A 46 8.58 -12.11 6.65
N THR A 47 9.86 -11.80 6.39
CA THR A 47 10.58 -10.67 6.99
C THR A 47 9.88 -9.34 6.68
N LEU A 48 9.42 -9.16 5.44
CA LEU A 48 8.67 -7.99 5.03
C LEU A 48 7.34 -7.86 5.78
N VAL A 49 6.58 -8.96 5.90
CA VAL A 49 5.30 -8.96 6.61
C VAL A 49 5.50 -8.72 8.11
N HIS A 50 6.54 -9.28 8.73
CA HIS A 50 6.91 -8.96 10.10
C HIS A 50 7.22 -7.47 10.29
N THR A 51 7.95 -6.87 9.34
CA THR A 51 8.25 -5.43 9.37
C THR A 51 6.95 -4.59 9.30
N LEU A 52 5.99 -5.00 8.47
CA LEU A 52 4.66 -4.35 8.40
C LEU A 52 3.87 -4.48 9.71
N ILE A 53 3.89 -5.65 10.34
CA ILE A 53 3.23 -5.88 11.63
C ILE A 53 3.86 -5.02 12.72
N ALA A 54 5.18 -5.00 12.81
CA ALA A 54 5.90 -4.17 13.78
C ALA A 54 5.58 -2.68 13.58
N PHE A 55 5.64 -2.20 12.33
CA PHE A 55 5.27 -0.83 11.98
C PHE A 55 3.84 -0.49 12.40
N GLY A 56 2.87 -1.35 12.08
CA GLY A 56 1.47 -1.12 12.43
C GLY A 56 1.21 -1.11 13.94
N LYS A 57 1.91 -1.95 14.71
CA LYS A 57 1.84 -1.95 16.18
C LYS A 57 2.37 -0.64 16.76
N THR A 58 3.58 -0.22 16.36
CA THR A 58 4.16 1.06 16.80
C THR A 58 3.26 2.25 16.46
N LEU A 59 2.63 2.23 15.29
CA LEU A 59 1.69 3.27 14.87
C LEU A 59 0.42 3.28 15.74
N LEU A 60 -0.12 2.11 16.08
CA LEU A 60 -1.28 1.98 16.96
C LEU A 60 -0.96 2.42 18.38
N ASP A 61 0.18 1.99 18.93
CA ASP A 61 0.63 2.38 20.27
C ASP A 61 0.78 3.90 20.36
N SER A 62 1.39 4.53 19.34
CA SER A 62 1.55 5.99 19.26
C SER A 62 0.21 6.74 19.27
N LEU A 63 -0.86 6.15 18.72
CA LEU A 63 -2.20 6.75 18.74
C LEU A 63 -2.92 6.57 20.07
N GLN A 64 -2.55 5.55 20.85
CA GLN A 64 -3.16 5.25 22.15
C GLN A 64 -2.51 6.05 23.28
N THR A 65 -1.24 6.41 23.17
CA THR A 65 -0.48 7.14 24.20
C THR A 65 -0.63 8.67 24.16
N ASP A 66 -1.77 9.17 23.67
CA ASP A 66 -2.05 10.61 23.44
C ASP A 66 -0.93 11.34 22.64
N PRO A 67 -0.89 11.17 21.31
CA PRO A 67 0.17 11.74 20.49
C PRO A 67 0.16 13.27 20.52
N SER A 68 1.35 13.88 20.48
CA SER A 68 1.47 15.32 20.32
C SER A 68 0.70 15.81 19.07
N PRO A 69 0.23 17.07 19.05
CA PRO A 69 -0.54 17.60 17.92
C PRO A 69 0.15 17.45 16.56
N ASP A 70 1.47 17.59 16.51
CA ASP A 70 2.28 17.45 15.29
C ASP A 70 2.31 16.00 14.79
N ILE A 71 2.48 15.03 15.69
CA ILE A 71 2.44 13.60 15.36
C ILE A 71 1.04 13.25 14.86
N ARG A 72 0.00 13.68 15.58
CA ARG A 72 -1.39 13.46 15.21
C ARG A 72 -1.72 14.04 13.84
N LEU A 73 -1.27 15.25 13.53
CA LEU A 73 -1.43 15.88 12.22
C LEU A 73 -0.67 15.10 11.13
N GLY A 74 0.53 14.63 11.43
CA GLY A 74 1.32 13.79 10.54
C GLY A 74 0.60 12.48 10.19
N ILE A 75 -0.02 11.83 11.18
CA ILE A 75 -0.82 10.62 10.99
C ILE A 75 -2.10 10.94 10.20
N ALA A 76 -2.86 11.95 10.60
CA ALA A 76 -4.10 12.35 9.93
C ALA A 76 -3.87 12.61 8.42
N ARG A 77 -2.77 13.29 8.06
CA ARG A 77 -2.37 13.51 6.66
C ARG A 77 -2.07 12.24 5.89
N ARG A 78 -1.56 11.18 6.53
CA ARG A 78 -1.31 9.88 5.87
C ARG A 78 -2.62 9.16 5.55
N PHE A 79 -3.59 9.24 6.45
CA PHE A 79 -4.89 8.59 6.29
C PHE A 79 -5.93 9.42 5.55
N VAL A 80 -5.62 10.70 5.32
CA VAL A 80 -6.52 11.70 4.72
C VAL A 80 -7.82 11.82 5.51
N THR A 81 -7.72 11.74 6.83
CA THR A 81 -8.85 11.93 7.75
C THR A 81 -8.32 12.40 9.10
N ASN A 82 -9.12 13.20 9.81
CA ASN A 82 -8.86 13.57 11.20
C ASN A 82 -9.61 12.67 12.19
N ASP A 83 -10.43 11.74 11.69
CA ASP A 83 -11.16 10.78 12.50
C ASP A 83 -10.21 9.70 13.03
N VAL A 84 -9.77 9.88 14.27
CA VAL A 84 -8.86 8.95 14.95
C VAL A 84 -9.45 7.55 15.07
N ALA A 85 -10.76 7.42 15.27
CA ALA A 85 -11.41 6.11 15.37
C ALA A 85 -11.34 5.36 14.03
N LEU A 86 -11.58 6.06 12.91
CA LEU A 86 -11.41 5.48 11.57
C LEU A 86 -9.95 5.07 11.31
N ILE A 87 -8.98 5.90 11.70
CA ILE A 87 -7.54 5.62 11.57
C ILE A 87 -7.19 4.34 12.33
N ILE A 88 -7.58 4.25 13.61
CA ILE A 88 -7.35 3.07 14.44
C ILE A 88 -7.95 1.83 13.78
N ARG A 89 -9.20 1.89 13.31
CA ARG A 89 -9.86 0.74 12.65
C ARG A 89 -9.16 0.30 11.38
N ARG A 90 -8.68 1.24 10.55
CA ARG A 90 -7.87 0.93 9.36
C ARG A 90 -6.58 0.22 9.77
N ILE A 91 -5.85 0.74 10.75
CA ILE A 91 -4.61 0.11 11.24
C ILE A 91 -4.90 -1.30 11.78
N THR A 92 -5.93 -1.48 12.60
CA THR A 92 -6.31 -2.80 13.13
C THR A 92 -6.66 -3.78 12.01
N ARG A 93 -7.42 -3.35 11.00
CA ARG A 93 -7.72 -4.17 9.82
C ARG A 93 -6.44 -4.54 9.07
N GLY A 94 -5.54 -3.59 8.83
CA GLY A 94 -4.25 -3.82 8.19
C GLY A 94 -3.38 -4.85 8.94
N LEU A 95 -3.34 -4.76 10.27
CA LEU A 95 -2.65 -5.71 11.15
C LEU A 95 -3.25 -7.12 11.06
N LEU A 96 -4.58 -7.24 11.09
CA LEU A 96 -5.26 -8.53 10.93
C LEU A 96 -4.99 -9.13 9.55
N MET A 97 -4.97 -8.31 8.49
CA MET A 97 -4.61 -8.75 7.14
C MET A 97 -3.16 -9.21 7.05
N ALA A 98 -2.23 -8.50 7.69
CA ALA A 98 -0.82 -8.85 7.73
C ALA A 98 -0.59 -10.17 8.48
N ALA A 99 -1.22 -10.38 9.64
CA ALA A 99 -1.14 -11.63 10.39
C ALA A 99 -1.71 -12.81 9.58
N ALA A 100 -2.88 -12.66 8.96
CA ALA A 100 -3.45 -13.70 8.13
C ALA A 100 -2.58 -13.99 6.88
N LEU A 101 -1.93 -12.98 6.31
CA LEU A 101 -0.98 -13.15 5.21
C LEU A 101 0.28 -13.89 5.67
N HIS A 102 0.82 -13.57 6.84
CA HIS A 102 1.94 -14.28 7.45
C HIS A 102 1.63 -15.78 7.56
N ASP A 103 0.50 -16.14 8.17
CA ASP A 103 0.10 -17.54 8.33
C ASP A 103 -0.06 -18.26 6.99
N ARG A 104 -0.55 -17.54 5.97
CA ARG A 104 -0.64 -18.07 4.62
C ARG A 104 0.74 -18.31 4.01
N LEU A 105 1.68 -17.38 4.17
CA LEU A 105 3.04 -17.50 3.66
C LEU A 105 3.77 -18.70 4.30
N VAL A 106 3.65 -18.87 5.62
CA VAL A 106 4.21 -20.03 6.33
C VAL A 106 3.69 -21.35 5.73
N ARG A 107 2.38 -21.44 5.45
CA ARG A 107 1.78 -22.64 4.85
C ARG A 107 2.25 -22.93 3.42
N ILE A 108 2.60 -21.91 2.65
CA ILE A 108 2.96 -22.06 1.22
C ILE A 108 4.46 -21.87 0.94
N ALA A 109 5.28 -21.67 1.98
CA ALA A 109 6.70 -21.30 1.86
C ALA A 109 7.47 -22.26 0.93
N LYS A 110 7.37 -23.57 1.18
CA LYS A 110 8.00 -24.61 0.34
C LYS A 110 7.62 -24.52 -1.14
N GLY A 111 6.39 -24.10 -1.44
CA GLY A 111 5.92 -23.92 -2.82
C GLY A 111 6.38 -22.61 -3.45
N LEU A 112 6.64 -21.58 -2.65
CA LEU A 112 7.17 -20.30 -3.13
C LEU A 112 8.66 -20.36 -3.49
N ASP A 113 9.41 -21.21 -2.79
CA ASP A 113 10.85 -21.36 -2.98
C ASP A 113 11.21 -22.36 -4.08
N ASN A 114 10.24 -23.12 -4.60
CA ASN A 114 10.46 -24.03 -5.70
C ASN A 114 10.40 -23.28 -7.05
N PRO A 115 11.53 -23.10 -7.76
CA PRO A 115 11.57 -22.35 -9.02
C PRO A 115 10.88 -23.08 -10.17
N SER A 116 10.58 -24.37 -10.02
CA SER A 116 10.13 -25.25 -11.10
C SER A 116 8.63 -25.28 -11.32
N ALA A 117 7.81 -24.56 -10.54
CA ALA A 117 6.43 -24.36 -10.91
C ALA A 117 6.42 -23.28 -12.00
N PRO A 118 6.20 -23.63 -13.29
CA PRO A 118 5.95 -22.60 -14.28
C PRO A 118 4.79 -21.79 -13.71
N LEU A 119 4.91 -20.46 -13.71
CA LEU A 119 3.78 -19.56 -13.62
C LEU A 119 2.90 -19.90 -14.82
N ALA A 120 2.13 -21.00 -14.70
CA ALA A 120 1.36 -21.59 -15.76
C ALA A 120 0.51 -20.46 -16.29
N ALA A 121 0.85 -20.08 -17.53
CA ALA A 121 0.35 -18.94 -18.26
C ALA A 121 -1.08 -18.63 -17.82
N ALA A 122 -1.26 -17.42 -17.28
CA ALA A 122 -2.53 -16.75 -17.03
C ALA A 122 -3.71 -17.64 -17.43
N ARG A 123 -4.16 -18.52 -16.51
CA ARG A 123 -5.31 -19.40 -16.75
C ARG A 123 -6.41 -18.51 -17.30
N THR A 124 -6.68 -18.66 -18.59
CA THR A 124 -7.81 -18.03 -19.24
C THR A 124 -9.01 -18.32 -18.36
N PRO A 125 -9.78 -17.30 -17.93
CA PRO A 125 -10.85 -17.49 -16.97
C PRO A 125 -11.86 -18.46 -17.58
N SER A 126 -11.78 -19.73 -17.17
CA SER A 126 -12.82 -20.70 -17.44
C SER A 126 -14.10 -20.12 -16.87
N LYS A 127 -15.12 -19.97 -17.72
CA LYS A 127 -16.49 -19.55 -17.37
C LYS A 127 -17.13 -20.62 -16.47
N GLN A 128 -16.58 -20.84 -15.28
CA GLN A 128 -17.30 -21.55 -14.24
C GLN A 128 -18.36 -20.59 -13.70
N SER A 129 -19.62 -20.99 -13.91
CA SER A 129 -20.80 -20.36 -13.34
C SER A 129 -20.56 -20.13 -11.85
N ARG A 130 -20.27 -18.88 -11.50
CA ARG A 130 -19.89 -18.52 -10.14
C ARG A 130 -21.18 -18.38 -9.34
N PRO A 131 -21.31 -19.06 -8.19
CA PRO A 131 -22.47 -18.85 -7.32
C PRO A 131 -22.59 -17.35 -6.97
N PRO A 132 -23.83 -16.86 -6.72
CA PRO A 132 -24.09 -15.46 -6.44
C PRO A 132 -23.16 -14.97 -5.33
N ARG A 133 -22.28 -14.04 -5.70
CA ARG A 133 -21.23 -13.55 -4.84
C ARG A 133 -21.90 -12.67 -3.78
N ALA A 134 -21.76 -13.02 -2.51
CA ALA A 134 -22.11 -12.12 -1.42
C ALA A 134 -21.55 -10.72 -1.72
N PRO A 135 -22.30 -9.64 -1.43
CA PRO A 135 -21.91 -8.28 -1.77
C PRO A 135 -20.48 -8.06 -1.28
N ALA A 136 -19.59 -7.78 -2.24
CA ALA A 136 -18.19 -7.59 -1.93
C ALA A 136 -18.10 -6.29 -1.12
N ILE A 137 -17.81 -6.41 0.18
CA ILE A 137 -17.49 -5.26 1.03
C ILE A 137 -16.37 -4.51 0.31
N HIS A 138 -16.69 -3.31 -0.18
CA HIS A 138 -15.73 -2.53 -0.92
C HIS A 138 -14.67 -2.09 0.09
N PRO A 139 -13.37 -2.36 -0.14
CA PRO A 139 -12.32 -2.05 0.83
C PRO A 139 -12.12 -0.54 1.06
N ASP A 140 -12.90 0.30 0.37
CA ASP A 140 -12.88 1.77 0.45
C ASP A 140 -14.17 2.31 1.11
N ASP A 141 -15.05 1.45 1.64
CA ASP A 141 -16.25 1.86 2.38
C ASP A 141 -15.90 2.12 3.84
N ASP A 142 -15.47 3.35 4.12
CA ASP A 142 -15.12 3.80 5.47
C ASP A 142 -16.32 3.76 6.43
N ALA A 143 -17.54 3.98 5.92
CA ALA A 143 -18.75 3.90 6.73
C ALA A 143 -19.01 2.46 7.20
N ALA A 144 -18.84 1.47 6.32
CA ALA A 144 -18.92 0.06 6.70
C ALA A 144 -17.82 -0.32 7.71
N LEU A 145 -16.61 0.21 7.56
CA LEU A 145 -15.53 -0.04 8.51
C LEU A 145 -15.82 0.57 9.89
N LEU A 146 -16.41 1.77 9.93
CA LEU A 146 -16.90 2.42 11.14
C LEU A 146 -18.11 1.70 11.76
N ALA A 147 -18.91 0.99 10.97
CA ALA A 147 -19.98 0.16 11.48
C ALA A 147 -19.43 -1.11 12.15
N ARG A 148 -18.54 -1.86 11.48
CA ARG A 148 -18.03 -3.13 12.00
C ARG A 148 -16.64 -3.48 11.48
N LEU A 149 -15.71 -3.77 12.39
CA LEU A 149 -14.42 -4.32 12.02
C LEU A 149 -14.57 -5.80 11.60
N PRO A 150 -14.01 -6.23 10.45
CA PRO A 150 -14.03 -7.63 10.06
C PRO A 150 -13.29 -8.51 11.07
N THR A 151 -13.84 -9.70 11.33
CA THR A 151 -13.19 -10.70 12.20
C THR A 151 -11.95 -11.30 11.53
N ALA A 152 -11.04 -11.87 12.32
CA ALA A 152 -9.86 -12.57 11.79
C ALA A 152 -10.23 -13.69 10.81
N ARG A 153 -11.34 -14.41 11.07
CA ARG A 153 -11.86 -15.47 10.19
C ARG A 153 -12.34 -14.92 8.84
N GLU A 154 -13.08 -13.81 8.85
CA GLU A 154 -13.54 -13.13 7.64
C GLU A 154 -12.36 -12.61 6.81
N ILE A 155 -11.33 -12.04 7.47
CA ILE A 155 -10.11 -11.58 6.80
C ILE A 155 -9.33 -12.75 6.19
N ALA A 156 -9.14 -13.84 6.92
CA ALA A 156 -8.47 -15.03 6.40
C ALA A 156 -9.20 -15.60 5.17
N ALA A 157 -10.53 -15.61 5.18
CA ALA A 157 -11.34 -16.00 4.03
C ALA A 157 -11.17 -15.03 2.85
N LEU A 158 -11.18 -13.72 3.12
CA LEU A 158 -10.98 -12.67 2.11
C LEU A 158 -9.65 -12.82 1.38
N ILE A 159 -8.55 -13.06 2.10
CA ILE A 159 -7.21 -13.09 1.51
C ILE A 159 -6.86 -14.41 0.82
N ARG A 160 -7.52 -15.53 1.16
CA ARG A 160 -7.17 -16.88 0.70
C ARG A 160 -7.05 -16.98 -0.82
N HIS A 161 -7.93 -16.29 -1.54
CA HIS A 161 -8.03 -16.35 -3.00
C HIS A 161 -7.44 -15.12 -3.70
N ARG A 162 -6.74 -14.25 -2.97
CA ARG A 162 -6.17 -13.02 -3.53
C ARG A 162 -4.67 -13.20 -3.82
N PRO A 163 -4.12 -12.56 -4.86
CA PRO A 163 -2.68 -12.56 -5.06
C PRO A 163 -1.98 -11.84 -3.90
N ILE A 164 -0.79 -12.33 -3.49
CA ILE A 164 -0.03 -11.81 -2.35
C ILE A 164 0.24 -10.31 -2.52
N GLY A 165 0.66 -9.90 -3.73
CA GLY A 165 0.93 -8.50 -4.06
C GLY A 165 -0.28 -7.63 -3.77
N ARG A 166 -1.50 -8.06 -4.16
CA ARG A 166 -2.75 -7.33 -3.89
C ARG A 166 -3.06 -7.18 -2.39
N VAL A 167 -2.79 -8.22 -1.60
CA VAL A 167 -3.01 -8.18 -0.15
C VAL A 167 -2.04 -7.20 0.51
N LEU A 168 -0.76 -7.19 0.07
CA LEU A 168 0.23 -6.22 0.54
C LEU A 168 -0.18 -4.78 0.23
N GLU A 169 -0.81 -4.50 -0.92
CA GLU A 169 -1.31 -3.15 -1.23
C GLU A 169 -2.36 -2.67 -0.24
N ASP A 170 -3.33 -3.53 0.05
CA ASP A 170 -4.42 -3.19 0.96
C ASP A 170 -3.85 -2.98 2.37
N ILE A 171 -2.88 -3.79 2.80
CA ILE A 171 -2.15 -3.58 4.06
C ILE A 171 -1.42 -2.23 4.05
N CYS A 172 -0.73 -1.86 2.96
CA CYS A 172 -0.03 -0.57 2.87
C CYS A 172 -1.01 0.60 3.00
N LEU A 173 -2.16 0.52 2.33
CA LEU A 173 -3.21 1.55 2.39
C LEU A 173 -3.84 1.64 3.79
N ASP A 174 -4.07 0.51 4.44
CA ASP A 174 -4.63 0.42 5.80
C ASP A 174 -3.64 0.86 6.88
N LEU A 175 -2.33 0.77 6.62
CA LEU A 175 -1.27 1.27 7.50
C LEU A 175 -0.81 2.70 7.16
N GLY A 176 -1.42 3.34 6.15
CA GLY A 176 -1.05 4.69 5.73
C GLY A 176 0.37 4.81 5.16
N ILE A 177 0.92 3.72 4.60
CA ILE A 177 2.22 3.70 3.94
C ILE A 177 2.08 4.29 2.53
N ARG A 178 2.85 5.33 2.25
CA ARG A 178 2.83 6.10 1.00
C ARG A 178 4.05 5.81 0.14
N PRO A 179 3.97 6.07 -1.18
CA PRO A 179 5.12 5.91 -2.08
C PRO A 179 6.40 6.68 -1.69
N SER A 180 6.25 7.74 -0.90
CA SER A 180 7.38 8.55 -0.39
C SER A 180 8.04 7.99 0.86
N ASP A 181 7.46 6.98 1.52
CA ASP A 181 7.99 6.46 2.78
C ASP A 181 9.20 5.53 2.54
N LYS A 182 10.15 5.49 3.48
CA LYS A 182 11.34 4.61 3.35
C LYS A 182 10.96 3.13 3.21
N LEU A 183 9.96 2.69 3.97
CA LEU A 183 9.46 1.31 3.95
C LEU A 183 8.85 0.94 2.58
N TRP A 184 8.30 1.91 1.85
CA TRP A 184 7.76 1.70 0.51
C TRP A 184 8.80 1.18 -0.49
N ARG A 185 10.04 1.64 -0.39
CA ARG A 185 11.14 1.17 -1.26
C ARG A 185 11.42 -0.32 -1.11
N GLN A 186 11.14 -0.89 0.07
CA GLN A 186 11.29 -2.33 0.32
C GLN A 186 10.05 -3.12 -0.15
N LEU A 187 8.89 -2.47 -0.21
CA LEU A 187 7.60 -3.09 -0.55
C LEU A 187 7.31 -3.11 -2.05
N ASN A 188 7.81 -2.14 -2.82
CA ASN A 188 7.39 -1.93 -4.21
C ASN A 188 7.64 -3.16 -5.10
N LEU A 189 8.82 -3.76 -5.02
CA LEU A 189 9.25 -4.88 -5.84
C LEU A 189 8.53 -6.17 -5.43
N PRO A 190 8.45 -6.54 -4.13
CA PRO A 190 7.60 -7.63 -3.68
C PRO A 190 6.13 -7.50 -4.10
N ILE A 191 5.56 -6.30 -4.08
CA ILE A 191 4.17 -6.07 -4.54
C ILE A 191 4.05 -6.42 -6.03
N ILE A 192 4.94 -5.90 -6.88
CA ILE A 192 4.92 -6.12 -8.34
C ILE A 192 5.14 -7.61 -8.66
N LEU A 193 6.18 -8.23 -8.10
CA LEU A 193 6.54 -9.63 -8.34
C LEU A 193 5.48 -10.64 -7.89
N ASN A 194 4.56 -10.22 -7.02
CA ASN A 194 3.50 -11.07 -6.48
C ASN A 194 2.10 -10.68 -6.99
N GLY A 195 2.01 -10.02 -8.14
CA GLY A 195 0.75 -9.73 -8.81
C GLY A 195 -0.03 -8.53 -8.25
N GLY A 196 0.69 -7.59 -7.64
CA GLY A 196 0.18 -6.26 -7.31
C GLY A 196 0.18 -5.32 -8.53
N ASN A 197 -0.60 -4.26 -8.44
CA ASN A 197 -0.66 -3.11 -9.33
C ASN A 197 -0.39 -1.81 -8.54
N PHE A 198 0.84 -1.30 -8.66
CA PHE A 198 1.27 -0.04 -8.05
C PHE A 198 0.42 1.16 -8.48
N ALA A 199 0.07 1.27 -9.76
CA ALA A 199 -0.72 2.38 -10.28
C ALA A 199 -2.07 2.51 -9.56
N ARG A 200 -2.64 1.40 -9.09
CA ARG A 200 -3.87 1.40 -8.29
C ARG A 200 -3.67 1.94 -6.88
N ILE A 201 -2.53 1.69 -6.23
CA ILE A 201 -2.21 2.32 -4.93
C ILE A 201 -2.11 3.82 -5.13
N LEU A 202 -1.33 4.26 -6.13
CA LEU A 202 -1.16 5.67 -6.42
C LEU A 202 -2.50 6.35 -6.74
N LYS A 203 -3.32 5.72 -7.61
CA LYS A 203 -4.67 6.19 -7.94
C LYS A 203 -5.53 6.35 -6.67
N ARG A 204 -5.53 5.35 -5.78
CA ARG A 204 -6.30 5.42 -4.52
C ARG A 204 -5.79 6.51 -3.58
N THR A 205 -4.48 6.64 -3.41
CA THR A 205 -3.89 7.68 -2.58
C THR A 205 -4.24 9.06 -3.11
N ILE A 206 -4.17 9.28 -4.43
CA ILE A 206 -4.57 10.53 -5.08
C ILE A 206 -6.07 10.77 -4.93
N SER A 207 -6.92 9.78 -5.23
CA SER A 207 -8.38 9.91 -5.10
C SER A 207 -8.83 10.18 -3.66
N ARG A 208 -8.06 9.75 -2.65
CA ARG A 208 -8.31 10.09 -1.24
C ARG A 208 -7.84 11.51 -0.91
N ALA A 209 -6.65 11.90 -1.36
CA ALA A 209 -6.09 13.24 -1.16
C ALA A 209 -6.90 14.34 -1.83
N PHE A 210 -7.49 14.02 -2.98
CA PHE A 210 -8.32 14.90 -3.78
C PHE A 210 -9.64 14.18 -4.04
N PRO A 211 -10.55 14.11 -3.04
CA PRO A 211 -11.88 13.60 -3.30
C PRO A 211 -12.41 14.43 -4.45
N ALA A 212 -12.81 13.75 -5.54
CA ALA A 212 -13.42 14.43 -6.66
C ALA A 212 -14.58 15.23 -6.06
N ASN A 213 -14.47 16.56 -6.12
CA ASN A 213 -15.40 17.50 -5.51
C ASN A 213 -16.76 17.50 -6.25
N SER A 214 -17.07 16.39 -6.93
CA SER A 214 -18.01 16.28 -8.04
C SER A 214 -19.47 16.10 -7.61
N ASP A 215 -19.73 15.78 -6.35
CA ASP A 215 -21.10 15.57 -5.85
C ASP A 215 -21.52 16.53 -4.74
N ARG A 216 -20.74 17.58 -4.44
CA ARG A 216 -21.38 18.73 -3.79
C ARG A 216 -22.16 19.42 -4.90
N PRO A 217 -23.52 19.38 -4.89
CA PRO A 217 -24.26 20.34 -5.69
C PRO A 217 -23.68 21.69 -5.29
N VAL A 218 -23.04 22.37 -6.24
CA VAL A 218 -22.75 23.78 -6.07
C VAL A 218 -24.14 24.36 -5.87
N GLU A 219 -24.49 24.68 -4.63
CA GLU A 219 -25.58 25.60 -4.37
C GLU A 219 -25.15 26.86 -5.09
N ILE A 220 -25.57 26.98 -6.35
CA ILE A 220 -25.52 28.23 -7.08
C ILE A 220 -26.32 29.14 -6.16
N PRO A 221 -25.68 30.12 -5.50
CA PRO A 221 -26.41 31.05 -4.64
C PRO A 221 -27.54 31.55 -5.53
N ALA A 222 -28.79 31.33 -5.12
CA ALA A 222 -29.91 31.85 -5.85
C ALA A 222 -29.62 33.34 -6.03
N ILE A 223 -29.29 33.74 -7.25
CA ILE A 223 -29.07 35.13 -7.57
C ILE A 223 -30.45 35.71 -7.34
N HIS A 224 -30.64 36.32 -6.17
CA HIS A 224 -31.79 37.14 -5.88
C HIS A 224 -31.71 38.28 -6.91
N ALA A 225 -32.34 38.06 -8.05
CA ALA A 225 -32.64 39.11 -8.99
C ALA A 225 -33.48 40.12 -8.19
N PRO A 226 -33.00 41.36 -7.98
CA PRO A 226 -33.82 42.36 -7.34
C PRO A 226 -35.09 42.53 -8.20
N PRO A 227 -36.28 42.64 -7.57
CA PRO A 227 -37.51 42.83 -8.32
C PRO A 227 -37.39 44.11 -9.14
N LEU A 228 -37.55 43.98 -10.47
CA LEU A 228 -37.67 45.11 -11.38
C LEU A 228 -38.92 45.90 -10.98
N GLN A 229 -38.73 47.05 -10.34
CA GLN A 229 -39.81 48.01 -10.12
C GLN A 229 -40.13 48.67 -11.46
N ILE A 230 -41.27 48.28 -12.05
CA ILE A 230 -41.80 48.93 -13.24
C ILE A 230 -42.42 50.26 -12.78
N ALA A 231 -41.76 51.37 -13.08
CA ALA A 231 -42.30 52.70 -12.86
C ALA A 231 -43.42 52.98 -13.86
N THR A 232 -44.67 52.91 -13.41
CA THR A 232 -45.82 53.44 -14.15
C THR A 232 -45.88 54.96 -13.95
N GLY A 233 -45.56 55.71 -14.99
CA GLY A 233 -45.71 57.17 -15.01
C GLY A 233 -47.18 57.61 -15.19
N PRO A 234 -47.54 58.82 -14.72
CA PRO A 234 -48.91 59.34 -14.81
C PRO A 234 -49.21 59.90 -16.22
N SER A 235 -50.48 59.74 -16.64
CA SER A 235 -51.07 60.27 -17.88
C SER A 235 -51.45 61.75 -17.78
#